data_AF-A0A838W0T4-F1
#
_entry.id   AF-A0A838W0T4-F1
#
_cell.length_a   1.000
_cell.length_b   1.000
_cell.length_c   1.000
_cell.angle_alpha   90.00
_cell.angle_beta   90.00
_cell.angle_gamma   90.00
#
_symmetry.space_group_name_H-M   'P 1'
#
loop_
_entity.id
_entity.type
_entity.pdbx_description
1 polymer ?
#
loop_
_entity_poly.entity_id
_entity_poly.type
_entity_poly.pdbx_seq_one_letter_code
_entity_poly.pdbx_strand_id
1 'polypeptide(L)'
;MPKKIDRTFIRRRWLDFRNGHSIYLIFLLTFTNFILITYNFAIKQMPFGIGDYLNLPVFVVLFALLYVPVAIVLGVWHRKHQYSVENEALLRQNWMWAWVMQYQIRLIKGKTNPKEDEYIITYLNDILKRTNKSELVGEDIGSVIPIPKEEKLDTGKNN
;
A
#
# COMPACT_ATOMS: atom_id res chain seq x y z
N MET A 1 21.54 23.86 -26.71
CA MET A 1 20.98 22.55 -27.13
C MET A 1 19.74 22.25 -26.30
N PRO A 2 18.54 22.11 -26.89
CA PRO A 2 17.35 21.78 -26.10
C PRO A 2 17.46 20.34 -25.57
N LYS A 3 17.41 20.19 -24.25
CA LYS A 3 17.37 18.88 -23.57
C LYS A 3 16.17 18.09 -24.11
N LYS A 4 16.41 16.99 -24.81
CA LYS A 4 15.35 16.03 -25.16
C LYS A 4 14.71 15.59 -23.86
N ILE A 5 13.45 15.95 -23.65
CA ILE A 5 12.70 15.55 -22.47
C ILE A 5 12.61 14.02 -22.52
N ASP A 6 13.20 13.36 -21.51
CA ASP A 6 13.18 11.91 -21.40
C ASP A 6 11.72 11.43 -21.29
N ARG A 7 11.31 10.49 -22.15
CA ARG A 7 9.96 9.88 -22.12
C ARG A 7 9.66 9.30 -20.73
N THR A 8 10.69 8.85 -20.01
CA THR A 8 10.59 8.36 -18.63
C THR A 8 10.19 9.48 -17.66
N PHE A 9 10.72 10.69 -17.84
CA PHE A 9 10.40 11.85 -17.02
C PHE A 9 8.94 12.27 -17.21
N ILE A 10 8.48 12.39 -18.47
CA ILE A 10 7.08 12.73 -18.78
C ILE A 10 6.14 11.67 -18.21
N ARG A 11 6.45 10.38 -18.39
CA ARG A 11 5.62 9.29 -17.87
C ARG A 11 5.51 9.33 -16.34
N ARG A 12 6.62 9.61 -15.64
CA ARG A 12 6.61 9.78 -14.17
C ARG A 12 5.75 10.97 -13.77
N ARG A 13 5.95 12.14 -14.39
CA ARG A 13 5.17 13.34 -14.08
C ARG A 13 3.68 13.21 -14.40
N TRP A 14 3.33 12.50 -15.48
CA TRP A 14 1.94 12.20 -15.81
C TRP A 14 1.30 11.29 -14.76
N LEU A 15 2.03 10.27 -14.29
CA LEU A 15 1.55 9.39 -13.22
C LEU A 15 1.37 10.17 -11.91
N ASP A 16 2.33 11.03 -11.56
CA ASP A 16 2.24 11.89 -10.36
C ASP A 16 1.05 12.86 -10.46
N PHE A 17 0.87 13.50 -11.61
CA PHE A 17 -0.28 14.39 -11.87
C PHE A 17 -1.60 13.64 -11.74
N ARG A 18 -1.74 12.49 -12.41
CA ARG A 18 -2.95 11.68 -12.37
C ARG A 18 -3.26 11.24 -10.94
N ASN A 19 -2.26 10.75 -10.22
CA ASN A 19 -2.44 10.33 -8.83
C ASN A 19 -2.82 11.52 -7.94
N GLY A 20 -2.14 12.66 -8.07
CA GLY A 20 -2.46 13.87 -7.30
C GLY A 20 -3.86 14.42 -7.60
N HIS A 21 -4.24 14.45 -8.87
CA HIS A 21 -5.57 14.87 -9.30
C HIS A 21 -6.66 13.91 -8.79
N SER A 22 -6.50 12.62 -9.02
CA SER A 22 -7.51 11.62 -8.65
C SER A 22 -7.69 11.46 -7.15
N ILE A 23 -6.62 11.58 -6.36
CA ILE A 23 -6.70 11.35 -4.92
C ILE A 23 -7.16 12.62 -4.18
N TYR A 24 -6.62 13.80 -4.50
CA TYR A 24 -6.84 14.99 -3.70
C TYR A 24 -7.77 16.02 -4.35
N LEU A 25 -7.54 16.35 -5.63
CA LEU A 25 -8.32 17.39 -6.30
C LEU A 25 -9.75 16.93 -6.56
N ILE A 26 -9.93 15.72 -7.07
CA ILE A 26 -11.28 15.15 -7.27
C ILE A 26 -12.00 15.04 -5.94
N PHE A 27 -11.33 14.56 -4.88
CA PHE A 27 -11.94 14.48 -3.55
C PHE A 27 -12.43 15.85 -3.06
N LEU A 28 -11.58 16.89 -3.11
CA LEU A 28 -11.97 18.22 -2.66
C LEU A 28 -13.12 18.79 -3.50
N LEU A 29 -13.07 18.62 -4.82
CA LEU A 29 -14.10 19.11 -5.73
C LEU A 29 -15.43 18.39 -5.51
N THR A 30 -15.43 17.06 -5.43
CA THR A 30 -16.65 16.28 -5.19
C THR A 30 -17.21 16.52 -3.81
N PHE A 31 -16.36 16.65 -2.79
CA PHE A 31 -16.78 16.98 -1.43
C PHE A 31 -17.43 18.37 -1.35
N THR A 32 -16.80 19.37 -1.97
CA THR A 32 -17.35 20.74 -2.04
C THR A 32 -18.68 20.75 -2.80
N ASN A 33 -18.73 20.08 -3.97
CA ASN A 33 -19.95 19.97 -4.76
C ASN A 33 -21.06 19.25 -4.00
N PHE A 34 -20.73 18.18 -3.27
CA PHE A 34 -21.69 17.47 -2.42
C PHE A 34 -22.29 18.39 -1.36
N ILE A 35 -21.45 19.11 -0.61
CA ILE A 35 -21.91 20.09 0.38
C ILE A 35 -22.83 21.14 -0.25
N LEU A 36 -22.43 21.72 -1.40
CA LEU A 36 -23.21 22.76 -2.07
C LEU A 36 -24.55 22.24 -2.62
N ILE A 37 -24.58 21.05 -3.22
CA ILE A 37 -25.81 20.44 -3.73
C ILE A 37 -26.73 20.08 -2.57
N THR A 38 -26.22 19.42 -1.54
CA THR A 38 -27.01 19.08 -0.34
C THR A 38 -27.56 20.35 0.33
N TYR A 39 -26.77 21.40 0.43
CA TYR A 39 -27.25 22.67 0.98
C TYR A 39 -28.37 23.30 0.14
N ASN A 40 -28.15 23.45 -1.17
CA ASN A 40 -29.12 24.15 -2.03
C ASN A 40 -30.39 23.35 -2.26
N PHE A 41 -30.30 22.02 -2.36
CA PHE A 41 -31.46 21.18 -2.66
C PHE A 41 -32.12 20.63 -1.40
N ALA A 42 -31.36 20.11 -0.44
CA ALA A 42 -31.94 19.46 0.73
C ALA A 42 -32.32 20.44 1.85
N ILE A 43 -31.62 21.58 1.99
CA ILE A 43 -31.90 22.55 3.06
C ILE A 43 -32.76 23.70 2.57
N LYS A 44 -32.32 24.40 1.50
CA LYS A 44 -33.04 25.60 1.02
C LYS A 44 -34.40 25.33 0.40
N GLN A 45 -34.59 24.20 -0.27
CA GLN A 45 -35.88 23.87 -0.92
C GLN A 45 -36.82 23.09 -0.01
N MET A 46 -36.43 22.84 1.25
CA MET A 46 -37.24 22.07 2.18
C MET A 46 -38.44 22.91 2.67
N PRO A 47 -39.67 22.38 2.65
CA PRO A 47 -40.88 23.15 2.98
C PRO A 47 -41.01 23.53 4.46
N PHE A 48 -40.09 23.07 5.32
CA PHE A 48 -40.10 23.32 6.77
C PHE A 48 -39.40 24.64 7.18
N GLY A 49 -38.97 25.49 6.22
CA GLY A 49 -38.42 26.83 6.52
C GLY A 49 -37.06 26.85 7.24
N ILE A 50 -36.40 25.70 7.40
CA ILE A 50 -35.11 25.57 8.06
C ILE A 50 -34.01 26.34 7.30
N GLY A 51 -34.20 26.52 5.98
CA GLY A 51 -33.28 27.22 5.09
C GLY A 51 -33.03 28.69 5.45
N ASP A 52 -33.97 29.35 6.13
CA ASP A 52 -33.82 30.76 6.52
C ASP A 52 -32.94 30.92 7.77
N TYR A 53 -32.86 29.90 8.62
CA TYR A 53 -32.05 29.89 9.83
C TYR A 53 -30.65 29.28 9.62
N LEU A 54 -30.53 28.36 8.66
CA LEU A 54 -29.29 27.63 8.39
C LEU A 54 -28.50 28.27 7.24
N ASN A 55 -27.69 29.27 7.56
CA ASN A 55 -26.77 29.88 6.59
C ASN A 55 -25.68 28.89 6.15
N LEU A 56 -25.18 29.03 4.90
CA LEU A 56 -24.20 28.12 4.32
C LEU A 56 -22.97 27.86 5.23
N PRO A 57 -22.32 28.86 5.84
CA PRO A 57 -21.17 28.60 6.72
C PRO A 57 -21.53 27.76 7.95
N VAL A 58 -22.70 28.01 8.54
CA VAL A 58 -23.19 27.27 9.72
C VAL A 58 -23.49 25.82 9.34
N PHE A 59 -24.13 25.60 8.19
CA PHE A 59 -24.36 24.27 7.65
C PHE A 59 -23.05 23.52 7.41
N VAL A 60 -22.05 24.15 6.78
CA VAL A 60 -20.75 23.52 6.50
C VAL A 60 -20.07 23.03 7.79
N VAL A 61 -20.07 23.85 8.84
CA VAL A 61 -19.47 23.49 10.13
C VAL A 61 -20.22 22.32 10.78
N LEU A 62 -21.56 22.39 10.85
CA LEU A 62 -22.37 21.32 11.43
C LEU A 62 -22.24 20.02 10.63
N PHE A 63 -22.25 20.11 9.29
CA PHE A 63 -22.06 18.98 8.41
C PHE A 63 -20.69 18.35 8.63
N ALA A 64 -19.61 19.14 8.70
CA ALA A 64 -18.26 18.63 8.94
C ALA A 64 -18.14 17.92 10.31
N LEU A 65 -18.76 18.48 11.36
CA LEU A 65 -18.76 17.89 12.70
C LEU A 65 -19.45 16.52 12.76
N LEU A 66 -20.45 16.26 11.91
CA LEU A 66 -21.10 14.95 11.81
C LEU A 66 -20.40 14.03 10.80
N TYR A 67 -19.97 14.58 9.67
CA TYR A 67 -19.35 13.82 8.58
C TYR A 67 -18.02 13.20 9.00
N VAL A 68 -17.16 13.95 9.69
CA VAL A 68 -15.83 13.46 10.08
C VAL A 68 -15.92 12.22 11.01
N PRO A 69 -16.69 12.23 12.11
CA PRO A 69 -16.87 11.03 12.93
C PRO A 69 -17.46 9.85 12.16
N VAL A 70 -18.49 10.08 11.33
CA VAL A 70 -19.11 9.01 10.54
C VAL A 70 -18.11 8.40 9.56
N ALA A 71 -17.32 9.22 8.88
CA ALA A 71 -16.27 8.77 7.97
C ALA A 71 -15.20 7.94 8.71
N ILE A 72 -14.80 8.34 9.93
CA ILE A 72 -13.87 7.57 10.75
C ILE A 72 -14.45 6.21 11.12
N VAL A 73 -15.71 6.15 11.56
CA VAL A 73 -16.38 4.88 11.92
C VAL A 73 -16.45 3.94 10.71
N LEU A 74 -16.86 4.44 9.55
CA LEU A 74 -16.88 3.68 8.31
C LEU A 74 -15.48 3.21 7.90
N GLY A 75 -14.46 4.06 8.05
CA GLY A 75 -13.07 3.70 7.77
C GLY A 75 -12.55 2.59 8.70
N VAL A 76 -12.86 2.65 9.99
CA VAL A 76 -12.49 1.60 10.96
C VAL A 76 -13.21 0.30 10.63
N TRP A 77 -14.49 0.36 10.27
CA TRP A 77 -15.26 -0.81 9.87
C TRP A 77 -14.67 -1.47 8.61
N HIS A 78 -14.42 -0.67 7.57
CA HIS A 78 -13.80 -1.14 6.33
C HIS A 78 -12.41 -1.76 6.56
N ARG A 79 -11.57 -1.13 7.39
CA ARG A 79 -10.25 -1.67 7.75
C ARG A 79 -10.36 -3.05 8.42
N LYS A 80 -11.36 -3.26 9.28
CA LYS A 80 -11.53 -4.54 9.99
C LYS A 80 -12.08 -5.65 9.09
N HIS A 81 -12.92 -5.33 8.10
CA HIS A 81 -13.66 -6.35 7.33
C HIS A 81 -13.08 -6.62 5.94
N GLN A 82 -12.61 -5.59 5.24
CA GLN A 82 -12.29 -5.71 3.81
C GLN A 82 -10.77 -5.63 3.51
N TYR A 83 -10.01 -4.99 4.39
CA TYR A 83 -8.57 -4.76 4.17
C TYR A 83 -7.75 -6.06 4.04
N SER A 84 -8.08 -7.11 4.82
CA SER A 84 -7.39 -8.41 4.71
C SER A 84 -7.60 -9.03 3.33
N VAL A 85 -8.83 -8.99 2.82
CA VAL A 85 -9.20 -9.60 1.53
C VAL A 85 -8.48 -8.89 0.37
N GLU A 86 -8.41 -7.56 0.42
CA GLU A 86 -7.71 -6.76 -0.58
C GLU A 86 -6.19 -7.01 -0.54
N ASN A 87 -5.59 -7.04 0.64
CA ASN A 87 -4.15 -7.28 0.78
C ASN A 87 -3.78 -8.70 0.31
N GLU A 88 -4.58 -9.70 0.68
CA GLU A 88 -4.43 -11.05 0.17
C GLU A 88 -4.57 -11.12 -1.36
N ALA A 89 -5.53 -10.40 -1.95
CA ALA A 89 -5.69 -10.37 -3.40
C ALA A 89 -4.46 -9.76 -4.09
N LEU A 90 -3.91 -8.67 -3.55
CA LEU A 90 -2.67 -8.05 -4.05
C LEU A 90 -1.47 -8.99 -3.94
N LEU A 91 -1.34 -9.69 -2.82
CA LEU A 91 -0.29 -10.70 -2.62
C LEU A 91 -0.43 -11.86 -3.61
N ARG A 92 -1.65 -12.37 -3.80
CA ARG A 92 -1.94 -13.45 -4.76
C ARG A 92 -1.67 -13.06 -6.22
N GLN A 93 -1.88 -11.79 -6.58
CA GLN A 93 -1.59 -11.28 -7.93
C GLN A 93 -0.10 -11.03 -8.18
N ASN A 94 0.69 -10.90 -7.11
CA ASN A 94 2.10 -10.60 -7.23
C ASN A 94 2.91 -11.87 -7.52
N TRP A 95 3.12 -12.16 -8.81
CA TRP A 95 3.91 -13.31 -9.28
C TRP A 95 5.32 -13.35 -8.68
N MET A 96 5.91 -12.17 -8.46
CA MET A 96 7.26 -12.02 -7.94
C MET A 96 7.31 -12.49 -6.48
N TRP A 97 6.31 -12.11 -5.68
CA TRP A 97 6.21 -12.60 -4.30
C TRP A 97 6.07 -14.12 -4.23
N ALA A 98 5.25 -14.72 -5.11
CA ALA A 98 5.13 -16.16 -5.22
C ALA A 98 6.47 -16.84 -5.57
N TRP A 99 7.25 -16.24 -6.47
CA TRP A 99 8.55 -16.78 -6.85
C TRP A 99 9.61 -16.69 -5.73
N VAL A 100 9.68 -15.58 -4.97
CA VAL A 100 10.57 -15.49 -3.78
C VAL A 100 10.22 -16.56 -2.75
N MET A 101 8.94 -16.74 -2.46
CA MET A 101 8.50 -17.77 -1.51
C MET A 101 8.87 -19.18 -1.98
N GLN A 102 8.75 -19.47 -3.29
CA GLN A 102 9.23 -20.74 -3.84
C GLN A 102 10.74 -20.90 -3.71
N TYR A 103 11.51 -19.84 -3.96
CA TYR A 103 12.96 -19.84 -3.81
C TYR A 103 13.37 -20.13 -2.35
N GLN A 104 12.69 -19.55 -1.35
CA GLN A 104 12.92 -19.88 0.07
C GLN A 104 12.68 -21.36 0.37
N ILE A 105 11.65 -21.97 -0.21
CA ILE A 105 11.40 -23.42 -0.07
C ILE A 105 12.52 -24.24 -0.73
N ARG A 106 13.03 -23.80 -1.89
CA ARG A 106 14.18 -24.44 -2.55
C ARG A 106 15.45 -24.34 -1.72
N LEU A 107 15.69 -23.19 -1.05
CA LEU A 107 16.81 -22.98 -0.13
C LEU A 107 16.77 -23.98 1.02
N ILE A 108 15.63 -24.11 1.70
CA ILE A 108 15.47 -25.04 2.83
C ILE A 108 15.71 -26.50 2.38
N LYS A 109 15.30 -26.85 1.16
CA LYS A 109 15.51 -28.19 0.59
C LYS A 109 16.93 -28.42 0.05
N GLY A 110 17.81 -27.41 0.06
CA GLY A 110 19.15 -27.48 -0.53
C GLY A 110 19.14 -27.70 -2.05
N LYS A 111 18.05 -27.30 -2.73
CA LYS A 111 17.86 -27.48 -4.19
C LYS A 111 17.97 -26.16 -4.97
N THR A 112 18.70 -25.19 -4.45
CA THR A 112 18.91 -23.92 -5.15
C THR A 112 20.01 -23.99 -6.19
N ASN A 113 19.96 -23.04 -7.11
CA ASN A 113 20.96 -22.84 -8.13
C ASN A 113 21.77 -21.59 -7.76
N PRO A 114 23.12 -21.62 -7.80
CA PRO A 114 23.94 -20.44 -7.53
C PRO A 114 23.53 -19.18 -8.30
N LYS A 115 22.99 -19.34 -9.53
CA LYS A 115 22.48 -18.22 -10.33
C LYS A 115 21.17 -17.63 -9.80
N GLU A 116 20.30 -18.44 -9.21
CA GLU A 116 19.07 -17.96 -8.55
C GLU A 116 19.43 -17.17 -7.29
N ASP A 117 20.43 -17.66 -6.54
CA ASP A 117 20.91 -17.03 -5.31
C ASP A 117 21.46 -15.62 -5.60
N GLU A 118 22.36 -15.52 -6.57
CA GLU A 118 22.94 -14.24 -7.00
C GLU A 118 21.87 -13.24 -7.48
N TYR A 119 20.89 -13.72 -8.26
CA TYR A 119 19.78 -12.88 -8.73
C TYR A 119 18.94 -12.33 -7.58
N ILE A 120 18.53 -13.18 -6.63
CA ILE A 120 17.72 -12.78 -5.47
C ILE A 120 18.49 -11.78 -4.61
N ILE A 121 19.76 -12.05 -4.32
CA ILE A 121 20.61 -11.16 -3.51
C ILE A 121 20.73 -9.79 -4.18
N THR A 122 21.03 -9.77 -5.48
CA THR A 122 21.16 -8.52 -6.24
C THR A 122 19.85 -7.74 -6.25
N TYR A 123 18.73 -8.42 -6.49
CA TYR A 123 17.41 -7.82 -6.48
C TYR A 123 17.03 -7.22 -5.11
N LEU A 124 17.27 -7.95 -4.03
CA LEU A 124 16.99 -7.47 -2.66
C LEU A 124 17.90 -6.31 -2.28
N ASN A 125 19.18 -6.36 -2.64
CA ASN A 125 20.13 -5.28 -2.41
C ASN A 125 19.74 -4.01 -3.19
N ASP A 126 19.25 -4.16 -4.42
CA ASP A 126 18.73 -3.04 -5.22
C ASP A 126 17.51 -2.39 -4.57
N ILE A 127 16.62 -3.17 -3.95
CA ILE A 127 15.49 -2.64 -3.18
C ILE A 127 16.00 -1.87 -1.97
N LEU A 128 16.90 -2.45 -1.17
CA LEU A 128 17.45 -1.82 0.04
C LEU A 128 18.13 -0.49 -0.28
N LYS A 129 18.91 -0.44 -1.37
CA LYS A 129 19.51 0.80 -1.88
C LYS A 129 18.46 1.84 -2.29
N ARG A 130 17.40 1.43 -3.01
CA ARG A 130 16.29 2.33 -3.40
C ARG A 130 15.50 2.85 -2.20
N THR A 131 15.39 2.06 -1.13
CA THR A 131 14.69 2.44 0.11
C THR A 131 15.60 3.16 1.10
N ASN A 132 16.84 3.49 0.71
CA ASN A 132 17.82 4.18 1.55
C ASN A 132 18.12 3.43 2.87
N LYS A 133 18.15 2.08 2.80
CA LYS A 133 18.49 1.16 3.90
C LYS A 133 19.73 0.35 3.54
N SER A 134 20.76 1.03 3.05
CA SER A 134 22.00 0.39 2.60
C SER A 134 22.77 -0.29 3.72
N GLU A 135 22.54 0.07 4.99
CA GLU A 135 23.15 -0.62 6.13
C GLU A 135 22.71 -2.09 6.29
N LEU A 136 21.61 -2.51 5.66
CA LEU A 136 21.10 -3.88 5.70
C LEU A 136 21.58 -4.74 4.53
N VAL A 137 22.35 -4.17 3.61
CA VAL A 137 23.01 -4.92 2.53
C VAL A 137 24.10 -5.75 3.19
N GLY A 138 23.91 -7.06 3.27
CA GLY A 138 24.94 -7.96 3.80
C GLY A 138 26.23 -7.82 2.99
N GLU A 139 27.33 -7.49 3.66
CA GLU A 139 28.67 -7.65 3.08
C GLU A 139 28.89 -9.13 2.74
N ASP A 140 29.53 -9.36 1.59
CA ASP A 140 29.69 -10.63 0.87
C ASP A 140 29.45 -11.90 1.70
N ILE A 141 28.56 -12.76 1.18
CA ILE A 141 28.29 -14.12 1.66
C ILE A 141 29.50 -15.02 1.37
N GLY A 142 30.65 -14.70 1.97
CA GLY A 142 31.87 -15.50 1.99
C GLY A 142 32.10 -16.20 3.33
N SER A 143 31.32 -15.88 4.36
CA SER A 143 31.34 -16.59 5.65
C SER A 143 30.05 -17.40 5.82
N VAL A 144 30.07 -18.62 5.26
CA VAL A 144 29.06 -19.65 5.53
C VAL A 144 29.06 -19.90 7.05
N ILE A 145 28.06 -19.38 7.76
CA ILE A 145 27.74 -19.88 9.10
C ILE A 145 27.37 -21.36 8.91
N PRO A 146 28.11 -22.32 9.48
CA PRO A 146 27.81 -23.73 9.30
C PRO A 146 26.40 -23.99 9.81
N ILE A 147 25.52 -24.52 8.95
CA ILE A 147 24.23 -25.04 9.38
C ILE A 147 24.52 -26.08 10.48
N PRO A 148 23.98 -25.91 11.71
CA PRO A 148 24.14 -26.91 12.75
C PRO A 148 23.65 -28.24 12.18
N LYS A 149 24.56 -29.22 12.09
CA LYS A 149 24.23 -30.56 11.61
C LYS A 149 23.11 -31.08 12.50
N GLU A 150 22.01 -31.53 11.90
CA GLU A 150 20.94 -32.22 12.61
C GLU A 150 21.56 -33.30 13.49
N GLU A 151 21.45 -33.11 14.80
CA GLU A 151 21.69 -34.17 15.77
C GLU A 151 20.65 -35.24 15.47
N LYS A 152 21.10 -36.35 14.87
CA LYS A 152 20.24 -37.49 14.63
C LYS A 152 19.66 -37.88 15.99
N LEU A 153 18.35 -37.71 16.15
CA LEU A 153 17.63 -38.29 17.28
C LEU A 153 17.95 -39.78 17.27
N ASP A 154 18.75 -40.20 18.24
CA ASP A 154 19.02 -41.60 18.53
C ASP A 154 17.69 -42.19 19.00
N THR A 155 16.95 -42.81 18.08
CA THR A 155 15.91 -43.78 18.44
C THR A 155 16.60 -45.05 18.90
N GLY A 156 17.25 -44.91 20.06
CA GLY A 156 17.78 -45.98 20.88
C GLY A 156 16.64 -46.90 21.27
N LYS A 157 16.58 -48.01 20.55
CA LYS A 157 15.96 -49.27 20.94
C LYS A 157 16.37 -49.59 22.39
N ASN A 158 15.42 -49.68 23.31
CA ASN A 158 15.59 -50.44 24.54
C ASN A 158 14.25 -50.95 25.08
N ASN A 159 14.18 -52.28 25.11
CA ASN A 159 13.22 -53.21 25.72
C ASN A 159 11.89 -53.45 25.00
#